data_AF-K0UCH3-F1
#
_entry.id   AF-K0UCH3-F1
#
_cell.length_a   1.000
_cell.length_b   1.000
_cell.length_c   1.000
_cell.angle_alpha   90.00
_cell.angle_beta   90.00
_cell.angle_gamma   90.00
#
_symmetry.space_group_name_H-M   'P 1'
#
loop_
_entity.id
_entity.type
_entity.pdbx_description
1 polymer ?
#
loop_
_entity_poly.entity_id
_entity_poly.type
_entity_poly.pdbx_seq_one_letter_code
_entity_poly.pdbx_strand_id
1 'polypeptide(L)'
;MGEAALIDAIEQAAHQEAAAGARKSAAIAQLIPDTVDEDGGRGDWAFDSWSNVAAQIGAALGMSSKRASGQMRIAVALRYRLPQVAELFFRGKIRSAPSGQVLPDYGADPPPF
;
A
#
# COMPACT_ATOMS: atom_id res chain seq x y z
N MET A 1 8.61 28.59 -17.21
CA MET A 1 7.19 28.24 -16.95
C MET A 1 6.66 29.21 -15.92
N GLY A 2 5.43 29.70 -16.09
CA GLY A 2 4.76 30.50 -15.06
C GLY A 2 4.26 29.61 -13.91
N GLU A 3 3.91 30.20 -12.77
CA GLU A 3 3.46 29.50 -11.56
C GLU A 3 2.32 28.51 -11.81
N ALA A 4 1.28 28.92 -12.55
CA ALA A 4 0.16 28.02 -12.90
C ALA A 4 0.62 26.78 -13.69
N ALA A 5 1.53 26.96 -14.65
CA ALA A 5 2.08 25.85 -15.43
C ALA A 5 2.96 24.91 -14.58
N LEU A 6 3.57 25.40 -13.49
CA LEU A 6 4.29 24.55 -12.54
C LEU A 6 3.32 23.76 -11.65
N ILE A 7 2.21 24.38 -11.22
CA ILE A 7 1.17 23.71 -10.45
C ILE A 7 0.54 22.57 -11.28
N ASP A 8 0.17 22.84 -12.54
CA ASP A 8 -0.36 21.82 -13.45
C ASP A 8 0.62 20.66 -13.65
N ALA A 9 1.92 20.96 -13.77
CA ALA A 9 2.95 19.93 -13.90
C ALA A 9 3.07 19.07 -12.63
N ILE A 10 2.95 19.66 -11.44
CA ILE A 10 2.96 18.95 -10.16
C ILE A 10 1.72 18.05 -10.03
N GLU A 11 0.53 18.55 -10.39
CA GLU A 11 -0.69 17.75 -10.37
C GLU A 11 -0.60 16.57 -11.34
N GLN A 12 -0.11 16.83 -12.56
CA GLN A 12 0.07 15.80 -13.57
C GLN A 12 1.09 14.73 -13.13
N ALA A 13 2.19 15.14 -12.49
CA ALA A 13 3.16 14.22 -11.91
C ALA A 13 2.54 13.38 -10.78
N ALA A 14 1.77 14.00 -9.88
CA ALA A 14 1.09 13.30 -8.80
C ALA A 14 0.07 12.27 -9.32
N HIS A 15 -0.64 12.57 -10.41
CA HIS A 15 -1.53 11.62 -11.08
C HIS A 15 -0.77 10.43 -11.66
N GLN A 16 0.39 10.67 -12.28
CA GLN A 16 1.24 9.61 -12.84
C GLN A 16 1.81 8.71 -11.74
N GLU A 17 2.28 9.29 -10.63
CA GLU A 17 2.75 8.56 -9.46
C GLU A 17 1.66 7.68 -8.85
N ALA A 18 0.44 8.23 -8.69
CA ALA A 18 -0.69 7.47 -8.16
C ALA A 18 -1.03 6.27 -9.06
N ALA A 19 -1.10 6.48 -10.38
CA ALA A 19 -1.37 5.40 -11.34
C ALA A 19 -0.26 4.33 -11.33
N ALA A 20 1.01 4.72 -11.16
CA ALA A 20 2.12 3.78 -11.02
C ALA A 20 2.06 3.00 -9.71
N GLY A 21 1.77 3.67 -8.58
CA GLY A 21 1.59 3.05 -7.28
C GLY A 21 0.43 2.06 -7.24
N ALA A 22 -0.65 2.36 -7.96
CA ALA A 22 -1.77 1.47 -8.11
C ALA A 22 -1.40 0.21 -8.92
N ARG A 23 -0.79 0.35 -10.11
CA ARG A 23 -0.28 -0.78 -10.91
C ARG A 23 0.66 -1.70 -10.09
N LYS A 24 1.57 -1.10 -9.31
CA LYS A 24 2.43 -1.84 -8.37
C LYS A 24 1.62 -2.65 -7.35
N SER A 25 0.60 -2.04 -6.76
CA SER A 25 -0.25 -2.71 -5.77
C SER A 25 -1.06 -3.85 -6.39
N ALA A 26 -1.57 -3.71 -7.62
CA ALA A 26 -2.21 -4.80 -8.35
C ALA A 26 -1.26 -5.97 -8.62
N ALA A 27 -0.01 -5.70 -8.99
CA ALA A 27 1.00 -6.74 -9.20
C ALA A 27 1.31 -7.49 -7.91
N ILE A 28 1.49 -6.77 -6.79
CA ILE A 28 1.70 -7.37 -5.47
C ILE A 28 0.50 -8.25 -5.08
N ALA A 29 -0.73 -7.78 -5.27
CA ALA A 29 -1.93 -8.56 -4.95
C ALA A 29 -2.15 -9.77 -5.87
N GLN A 30 -1.52 -9.81 -7.05
CA GLN A 30 -1.50 -10.99 -7.94
C GLN A 30 -0.45 -12.01 -7.52
N LEU A 31 0.67 -11.56 -6.96
CA LEU A 31 1.72 -12.46 -6.50
C LEU A 31 1.32 -13.30 -5.29
N ILE A 32 0.49 -12.75 -4.40
CA ILE A 32 0.19 -13.35 -3.08
C ILE A 32 -0.54 -14.70 -3.15
N PRO A 33 -1.63 -14.87 -3.92
CA PRO A 33 -2.36 -16.15 -3.98
C PRO A 33 -1.52 -17.33 -4.49
N ASP A 34 -0.53 -17.07 -5.35
CA ASP A 34 0.32 -18.10 -5.94
C ASP A 34 1.52 -18.46 -5.04
N THR A 35 1.78 -17.69 -3.99
CA THR A 35 3.02 -17.77 -3.19
C THR A 35 2.79 -17.99 -1.70
N VAL A 36 1.61 -17.67 -1.17
CA VAL A 36 1.28 -17.78 0.24
C VAL A 36 0.16 -18.80 0.42
N ASP A 37 0.51 -20.00 0.91
CA ASP A 37 -0.49 -20.98 1.34
C ASP A 37 -1.25 -20.45 2.57
N GLU A 38 -2.59 -20.39 2.49
CA GLU A 38 -3.46 -20.03 3.62
C GLU A 38 -3.62 -21.17 4.64
N ASP A 39 -3.32 -22.40 4.24
CA ASP A 39 -3.53 -23.59 5.06
C ASP A 39 -2.29 -23.85 5.93
N GLY A 40 -2.32 -23.31 7.15
CA GLY A 40 -1.37 -23.58 8.25
C GLY A 40 -1.41 -25.03 8.76
N GLY A 41 -1.55 -26.00 7.86
CA GLY A 41 -1.68 -27.41 8.13
C GLY A 41 -0.35 -28.15 8.09
N ARG A 42 0.30 -28.22 9.26
CA ARG A 42 1.43 -29.09 9.63
C ARG A 42 2.82 -28.64 9.17
N GLY A 43 3.54 -28.14 10.16
CA GLY A 43 4.99 -28.10 10.17
C GLY A 43 5.48 -26.73 10.58
N ASP A 44 5.76 -26.55 11.87
CA ASP A 44 6.89 -25.70 12.22
C ASP A 44 8.04 -26.06 11.25
N TRP A 45 8.58 -25.07 10.53
CA TRP A 45 10.00 -24.90 10.17
C TRP A 45 10.21 -23.90 9.01
N ALA A 46 10.66 -22.71 9.41
CA ALA A 46 11.69 -21.84 8.81
C ALA A 46 11.37 -20.73 7.79
N PHE A 47 10.29 -20.78 6.99
CA PHE A 47 9.94 -19.64 6.14
C PHE A 47 8.43 -19.40 6.12
N ASP A 48 7.99 -18.41 6.88
CA ASP A 48 6.69 -17.78 6.62
C ASP A 48 6.71 -17.29 5.17
N SER A 49 5.89 -17.91 4.31
CA SER A 49 5.80 -17.62 2.87
C SER A 49 5.48 -16.14 2.65
N TRP A 50 4.70 -15.54 3.55
CA TRP A 50 4.46 -14.10 3.58
C TRP A 50 5.75 -13.30 3.82
N SER A 51 6.55 -13.70 4.80
CA SER A 51 7.84 -13.08 5.10
C SER A 51 8.86 -13.25 3.97
N ASN A 52 8.84 -14.38 3.26
CA ASN A 52 9.67 -14.60 2.06
C ASN A 52 9.29 -13.62 0.93
N VAL A 53 8.00 -13.53 0.59
CA VAL A 53 7.50 -12.63 -0.44
C VAL A 53 7.75 -11.16 -0.04
N ALA A 54 7.61 -10.82 1.24
CA ALA A 54 7.95 -9.50 1.75
C ALA A 54 9.44 -9.15 1.59
N ALA A 55 10.35 -10.12 1.75
CA ALA A 55 11.77 -9.93 1.50
C ALA A 55 12.06 -9.74 0.01
N GLN A 56 11.44 -10.50 -0.89
CA GLN A 56 11.59 -10.35 -2.34
C GLN A 56 11.09 -8.99 -2.83
N ILE A 57 9.90 -8.56 -2.39
CA ILE A 57 9.35 -7.24 -2.69
C ILE A 57 10.22 -6.13 -2.09
N GLY A 58 10.71 -6.32 -0.87
CA GLY A 58 11.63 -5.40 -0.22
C GLY A 58 12.90 -5.17 -1.04
N ALA A 59 13.54 -6.27 -1.47
CA ALA A 59 14.72 -6.22 -2.33
C ALA A 59 14.43 -5.53 -3.68
N ALA A 60 13.31 -5.87 -4.33
CA ALA A 60 12.94 -5.28 -5.62
C ALA A 60 12.65 -3.77 -5.55
N LEU A 61 12.13 -3.29 -4.42
CA LEU A 61 11.73 -1.88 -4.24
C LEU A 61 12.73 -1.06 -3.41
N GLY A 62 13.88 -1.64 -3.01
CA GLY A 62 14.87 -0.97 -2.16
C GLY A 62 14.33 -0.58 -0.78
N MET A 63 13.44 -1.37 -0.19
CA MET A 63 12.82 -1.11 1.11
C MET A 63 12.93 -2.29 2.08
N SER A 64 12.68 -2.03 3.36
CA SER A 64 12.69 -3.09 4.37
C SER A 64 11.51 -4.06 4.21
N SER A 65 11.71 -5.32 4.57
CA SER A 65 10.66 -6.35 4.54
C SER A 65 9.44 -5.97 5.38
N LYS A 66 9.64 -5.21 6.47
CA LYS A 66 8.53 -4.67 7.28
C LYS A 66 7.63 -3.70 6.48
N ARG A 67 8.23 -2.80 5.70
CA ARG A 67 7.49 -1.87 4.83
C ARG A 67 6.81 -2.60 3.67
N ALA A 68 7.51 -3.55 3.06
CA ALA A 68 6.94 -4.39 2.00
C ALA A 68 5.74 -5.21 2.49
N SER A 69 5.85 -5.81 3.68
CA SER A 69 4.77 -6.54 4.36
C SER A 69 3.54 -5.65 4.64
N GLY A 70 3.74 -4.37 4.97
CA GLY A 70 2.66 -3.39 5.05
C GLY A 70 1.98 -3.13 3.70
N GLN A 71 2.78 -2.92 2.64
CA GLN A 71 2.28 -2.71 1.28
C GLN A 71 1.48 -3.92 0.77
N MET A 72 1.93 -5.14 1.06
CA MET A 72 1.21 -6.38 0.72
C MET A 72 -0.17 -6.44 1.38
N ARG A 73 -0.31 -6.08 2.67
CA ARG A 73 -1.62 -6.03 3.34
C ARG A 73 -2.57 -5.04 2.69
N ILE A 74 -2.07 -3.85 2.34
CA ILE A 74 -2.86 -2.83 1.64
C ILE A 74 -3.30 -3.35 0.26
N ALA A 75 -2.39 -3.98 -0.49
CA ALA A 75 -2.68 -4.54 -1.80
C ALA A 75 -3.76 -5.63 -1.76
N VAL A 76 -3.70 -6.55 -0.79
CA VAL A 76 -4.73 -7.58 -0.55
C VAL A 76 -6.06 -6.94 -0.18
N ALA A 77 -6.06 -5.96 0.74
CA ALA A 77 -7.29 -5.28 1.15
C ALA A 77 -7.96 -4.54 -0.01
N LEU A 78 -7.19 -3.85 -0.85
CA LEU A 78 -7.71 -3.18 -2.05
C LEU A 78 -8.31 -4.19 -3.04
N ARG A 79 -7.66 -5.33 -3.25
CA ARG A 79 -8.14 -6.35 -4.21
C ARG A 79 -9.42 -7.06 -3.76
N TYR A 80 -9.47 -7.49 -2.50
CA TYR A 80 -10.52 -8.41 -2.04
C TYR A 80 -11.59 -7.75 -1.17
N ARG A 81 -11.28 -6.62 -0.54
CA ARG A 81 -12.20 -5.98 0.44
C ARG A 81 -12.70 -4.61 -0.03
N LEU A 82 -11.91 -3.87 -0.79
CA LEU A 82 -12.22 -2.49 -1.20
C LEU A 82 -12.02 -2.24 -2.71
N PRO A 83 -12.62 -3.05 -3.61
CA PRO A 83 -12.38 -2.94 -5.05
C PRO A 83 -12.80 -1.59 -5.64
N GLN A 84 -13.83 -0.95 -5.08
CA GLN A 84 -14.27 0.40 -5.50
C GLN A 84 -13.23 1.48 -5.13
N VAL A 85 -12.58 1.35 -3.97
CA VAL A 85 -11.48 2.24 -3.56
C VAL A 85 -10.24 1.97 -4.41
N ALA A 86 -9.99 0.71 -4.75
CA ALA A 86 -8.92 0.33 -5.67
C ALA A 86 -9.11 1.03 -7.01
N GLU A 87 -10.33 1.03 -7.58
CA GLU A 87 -10.62 1.72 -8.84
C GLU A 87 -10.35 3.24 -8.78
N LEU A 88 -10.71 3.90 -7.67
CA LEU A 88 -10.42 5.31 -7.45
C LEU A 88 -8.91 5.58 -7.27
N PHE A 89 -8.20 4.67 -6.60
CA PHE A 89 -6.75 4.70 -6.46
C PHE A 89 -6.05 4.48 -7.82
N PHE A 90 -6.53 3.54 -8.64
CA PHE A 90 -6.07 3.27 -10.01
C PHE A 90 -6.29 4.44 -10.96
N ARG A 91 -7.38 5.19 -10.79
CA ARG A 91 -7.66 6.43 -11.53
C ARG A 91 -6.89 7.64 -10.99
N GLY A 92 -6.02 7.46 -9.99
CA GLY A 92 -5.22 8.53 -9.40
C GLY A 92 -6.03 9.57 -8.63
N LYS A 93 -7.26 9.22 -8.19
CA LYS A 93 -8.17 10.13 -7.47
C LYS A 93 -7.99 10.10 -5.96
N ILE A 94 -7.27 9.11 -5.42
CA ILE A 94 -6.97 8.98 -4.00
C ILE A 94 -5.46 8.72 -3.85
N ARG A 95 -4.80 9.47 -2.97
CA ARG A 95 -3.37 9.32 -2.65
C ARG A 95 -3.24 8.64 -1.29
N SER A 96 -2.28 7.72 -1.12
CA SER A 96 -1.92 7.22 0.21
C SER A 96 -1.27 8.38 0.96
N ALA A 97 -1.92 8.88 2.01
CA ALA A 97 -1.30 9.88 2.88
C ALA A 97 -0.01 9.28 3.48
N PRO A 98 1.10 10.03 3.54
CA PRO A 98 2.25 9.59 4.30
C PRO A 98 1.81 9.45 5.77
N SER A 99 1.92 8.24 6.31
CA SER A 99 1.76 7.96 7.74
C SER A 99 2.89 8.67 8.50
N GLY A 100 2.65 9.94 8.81
CA GLY A 100 3.63 10.84 9.38
C GLY A 100 3.08 12.21 9.78
N GLN A 101 1.76 12.34 9.95
CA GLN A 101 1.24 13.44 10.77
C GLN A 101 1.10 12.94 12.20
N VAL A 102 1.86 13.58 13.08
CA VAL A 102 1.67 13.55 14.52
C VAL A 102 0.23 13.98 14.77
N LEU A 103 -0.59 13.06 15.26
CA LEU A 103 -1.90 13.37 15.80
C LEU A 103 -1.68 14.36 16.97
N PRO A 104 -2.31 15.54 16.98
CA PRO A 104 -2.27 16.39 18.17
C PRO A 104 -2.83 15.59 19.36
N ASP A 105 -2.15 15.73 20.51
CA ASP A 105 -2.57 15.17 21.79
C ASP A 105 -4.00 15.63 22.10
N TYR A 106 -4.97 14.76 21.82
CA TYR A 106 -6.31 14.89 22.38
C TYR A 106 -6.22 14.45 23.83
N GLY A 107 -5.80 15.41 24.67
CA GLY A 107 -5.92 15.32 26.10
C GLY A 107 -7.31 14.81 26.46
N ALA A 108 -7.33 13.85 27.39
CA ALA A 108 -8.51 13.13 27.82
C ALA A 108 -9.71 14.04 28.10
N ASP A 109 -10.70 14.01 27.21
CA ASP A 109 -12.10 14.07 27.61
C ASP A 109 -12.96 13.35 26.55
N PRO A 110 -13.65 12.24 26.90
CA PRO A 110 -14.57 11.59 25.97
C PRO A 110 -15.82 12.47 25.77
N PRO A 111 -16.32 12.63 24.53
CA PRO A 111 -17.56 13.36 24.31
C PRO A 111 -18.74 12.60 24.95
N PRO A 112 -19.75 13.30 25.51
CA PRO A 112 -20.93 12.65 26.01
C PRO A 112 -21.80 12.13 24.85
N PHE A 113 -22.22 10.88 25.02
CA PHE A 113 -23.14 10.04 24.23
C PHE A 113 -22.55 9.30 23.03
#